data_AF-A0A6L6JN86-F1
#
_entry.id   AF-A0A6L6JN86-F1
#
_cell.length_a   1.000
_cell.length_b   1.000
_cell.length_c   1.000
_cell.angle_alpha   90.00
_cell.angle_beta   90.00
_cell.angle_gamma   90.00
#
_symmetry.space_group_name_H-M   'P 1'
#
loop_
_entity.id
_entity.type
_entity.pdbx_description
1 polymer ?
#
loop_
_entity_poly.entity_id
_entity_poly.type
_entity_poly.pdbx_seq_one_letter_code
_entity_poly.pdbx_strand_id
1 'polypeptide(L)' 'MKYIVPFIVLFGLSACYEDTDVTIHEPGVYKGKPDSHVESYEAREDILAKRFQQVQTDR' A
#
# COMPACT_ATOMS: atom_id res chain seq x y z
N MET A 1 -33.52 0.91 -29.22
CA MET A 1 -32.04 0.90 -29.16
C MET A 1 -31.42 2.28 -29.08
N LYS A 2 -31.97 3.32 -29.75
CA LYS A 2 -31.39 4.68 -29.79
C LYS A 2 -31.07 5.32 -28.42
N TYR A 3 -31.85 5.00 -27.39
CA TYR A 3 -31.67 5.54 -26.05
C TYR A 3 -30.88 4.64 -25.10
N ILE A 4 -30.57 3.39 -25.49
CA ILE A 4 -29.89 2.44 -24.60
C ILE A 4 -28.39 2.77 -24.50
N VAL A 5 -27.78 3.14 -25.63
CA VAL A 5 -26.36 3.51 -25.71
C VAL A 5 -26.01 4.69 -24.79
N PRO A 6 -26.73 5.83 -24.78
CA PRO A 6 -26.39 6.92 -23.87
C PRO A 6 -26.57 6.56 -22.40
N PHE A 7 -27.53 5.68 -22.07
CA PHE A 7 -27.69 5.18 -20.70
C PHE A 7 -26.49 4.32 -20.25
N ILE A 8 -25.99 3.43 -21.11
CA ILE A 8 -24.80 2.61 -20.80
C ILE A 8 -23.57 3.49 -20.59
N VAL A 9 -23.37 4.50 -21.43
CA VAL A 9 -22.25 5.44 -21.30
C VAL A 9 -22.34 6.24 -19.98
N LEU A 10 -23.53 6.69 -19.59
CA LEU A 10 -23.73 7.43 -18.35
C LEU A 10 -23.39 6.61 -17.11
N PHE A 11 -23.81 5.33 -17.07
CA PHE A 11 -23.52 4.43 -15.95
C PHE A 11 -22.07 3.91 -15.94
N GLY A 12 -21.42 3.82 -17.10
CA GLY A 12 -20.00 3.44 -17.19
C GLY A 12 -19.06 4.49 -16.60
N LEU A 13 -19.44 5.78 -16.66
CA LEU A 13 -18.64 6.88 -16.13
C LEU A 13 -18.66 6.96 -14.59
N SER A 14 -19.71 6.47 -13.92
CA SER A 14 -19.81 6.46 -12.45
C SER A 14 -19.12 5.26 -11.79
N ALA A 15 -18.61 4.30 -12.56
CA ALA A 15 -17.96 3.09 -12.04
C ALA A 15 -16.47 3.29 -11.69
N CYS A 16 -15.88 4.43 -12.07
CA CYS A 16 -14.48 4.78 -11.78
C CYS A 16 -14.37 5.76 -10.60
N TYR A 17 -15.05 5.48 -9.49
CA TYR A 17 -14.87 6.25 -8.28
C TYR A 17 -13.71 5.66 -7.48
N GLU A 18 -12.59 6.38 -7.43
CA GLU A 18 -11.47 6.06 -6.54
C GLU A 18 -11.76 6.66 -5.17
N ASP A 19 -11.59 5.86 -4.12
CA ASP A 19 -11.69 6.33 -2.74
C ASP A 19 -10.55 7.32 -2.47
N THR A 20 -10.89 8.59 -2.26
CA THR A 20 -9.92 9.66 -2.00
C THR A 20 -9.54 9.75 -0.52
N ASP A 21 -10.15 8.96 0.35
CA ASP A 21 -9.91 9.04 1.77
C ASP A 21 -8.51 8.54 2.13
N VAL A 22 -7.78 9.39 2.86
CA VAL A 22 -6.45 9.09 3.36
C VAL A 22 -6.55 8.75 4.84
N THR A 23 -6.20 7.52 5.19
CA THR A 23 -6.05 7.12 6.59
C THR A 23 -4.63 7.41 7.07
N ILE A 24 -4.49 8.31 8.05
CA ILE A 24 -3.21 8.57 8.71
C ILE A 24 -2.98 7.51 9.79
N HIS A 25 -1.94 6.71 9.62
CA HIS A 25 -1.56 5.66 10.58
C HIS A 25 -0.50 6.16 11.57
N GLU A 26 -0.59 5.69 12.81
CA GLU A 26 0.43 5.95 13.83
C GLU A 26 1.73 5.22 13.47
N PRO A 27 2.89 5.91 13.49
CA PRO A 27 4.18 5.27 13.24
C PRO A 27 4.43 4.13 14.23
N GLY A 28 4.87 2.98 13.73
CA GLY A 28 5.14 1.82 14.58
C GLY A 28 3.92 1.01 14.99
N VAL A 29 2.72 1.35 14.51
CA VAL A 29 1.48 0.61 14.78
C VAL A 29 0.96 -0.02 13.50
N TYR A 30 0.93 -1.34 13.45
CA TYR A 30 0.35 -2.10 12.33
C TYR A 30 -0.93 -2.79 12.79
N LYS A 31 -2.05 -2.51 12.10
CA LYS A 31 -3.38 -3.08 12.41
C LYS A 31 -3.79 -2.93 13.89
N GLY A 32 -3.47 -1.77 14.48
CA GLY A 32 -3.80 -1.45 15.86
C GLY A 32 -2.93 -2.14 16.93
N LYS A 33 -1.84 -2.79 16.53
CA LYS A 33 -0.86 -3.37 17.46
C LYS A 33 0.52 -2.77 17.22
N PRO A 34 1.35 -2.62 18.26
CA PRO A 34 2.77 -2.29 18.08
C PRO A 34 3.40 -3.29 17.10
N ASP A 35 4.07 -2.78 16.09
CA ASP A 35 4.74 -3.59 15.09
C ASP A 35 6.04 -4.17 15.69
N SER A 36 6.07 -5.49 15.87
CA SER A 36 7.24 -6.20 16.38
C SER A 36 8.43 -6.19 15.42
N HIS A 37 8.27 -5.68 14.20
CA HIS A 37 9.35 -5.48 13.24
C HIS A 37 9.93 -4.06 13.28
N VAL A 38 9.36 -3.17 14.10
CA VAL A 38 9.86 -1.81 14.30
C VAL A 38 10.87 -1.84 15.44
N GLU A 39 12.10 -2.12 15.07
CA GLU A 39 13.28 -1.92 15.90
C GLU A 39 13.67 -0.43 15.91
N SER A 40 14.59 -0.05 16.81
CA SER A 40 15.19 1.30 16.78
C SER A 40 15.81 1.60 15.41
N TYR A 41 15.98 2.89 15.09
CA TYR A 41 16.59 3.29 13.81
C TYR A 41 17.95 2.61 13.60
N GLU A 42 18.77 2.57 14.64
CA GLU A 42 20.10 1.95 14.65
C GLU A 42 20.03 0.44 14.41
N ALA A 43 19.15 -0.26 15.13
CA ALA A 43 18.96 -1.70 14.96
C ALA A 43 18.37 -2.07 13.59
N ARG A 44 17.56 -1.18 13.00
CA ARG A 44 16.98 -1.34 11.67
C ARG A 44 18.04 -1.25 10.57
N GLU A 45 19.02 -0.35 10.70
CA GLU A 45 20.11 -0.22 9.73
C GLU A 45 20.91 -1.52 9.61
N ASP A 46 21.33 -2.09 10.73
CA ASP A 46 22.08 -3.37 10.78
C ASP A 46 21.29 -4.54 10.17
N ILE A 47 19.99 -4.64 10.48
CA ILE A 47 19.11 -5.68 9.94
C ILE A 47 18.97 -5.54 8.42
N LEU A 48 18.79 -4.32 7.92
CA LEU A 48 18.65 -4.06 6.49
C LEU A 48 19.97 -4.34 5.74
N ALA A 49 21.12 -3.94 6.30
CA ALA A 49 22.42 -4.25 5.75
C ALA A 49 22.65 -5.77 5.65
N LYS A 50 22.32 -6.52 6.71
CA LYS A 50 22.39 -7.98 6.70
C LYS A 50 21.48 -8.62 5.65
N ARG A 51 20.22 -8.15 5.55
CA ARG A 51 19.26 -8.66 4.55
C ARG A 51 19.72 -8.38 3.12
N PHE A 52 20.25 -7.18 2.87
CA PHE A 52 20.79 -6.79 1.58
C PHE A 52 21.91 -7.74 1.13
N GLN A 53 22.82 -8.07 2.05
CA GLN A 53 23.91 -9.02 1.80
C GLN A 53 23.44 -10.48 1.67
N GLN A 54 22.37 -10.88 2.36
CA GLN A 54 21.85 -12.26 2.30
C GLN A 54 21.12 -12.59 1.01
N VAL A 55 20.43 -11.64 0.38
CA VAL A 55 19.59 -11.90 -0.81
C VAL A 55 20.36 -11.67 -2.12
N GLN A 56 21.56 -11.07 -2.06
CA GLN A 56 22.49 -10.97 -3.20
C GLN A 56 23.66 -11.97 -3.10
N THR A 57 23.37 -13.26 -2.96
CA THR A 57 24.37 -14.28 -3.28
C THR A 57 24.28 -14.60 -4.78
N ASP A 58 25.23 -14.00 -5.49
CA ASP A 58 25.72 -14.19 -6.87
C ASP A 58 24.73 -14.41 -8.03
N ARG A 59 25.04 -13.71 -9.12
CA ARG A 59 24.38 -13.75 -10.43
C ARG A 59 25.37 -14.32 -11.43
#